data_AF-A0A1U7DVA4-F1
#
_entry.id   AF-A0A1U7DVA4-F1
#
_cell.length_a   1.000
_cell.length_b   1.000
_cell.length_c   1.000
_cell.angle_alpha   90.00
_cell.angle_beta   90.00
_cell.angle_gamma   90.00
#
_symmetry.space_group_name_H-M   'P 1'
#
loop_
_entity.id
_entity.type
_entity.pdbx_description
1 polymer ?
#
loop_
_entity_poly.entity_id
_entity_poly.type
_entity_poly.pdbx_seq_one_letter_code
_entity_poly.pdbx_strand_id
1 'polypeptide(L)'
;MKPSKERTKSSKSRLRLLHQYYSYTGFYSFVGKSILKALPYIILIVVGVYVLNSFFNINEALVRLTETLPIYGVLIFFFVSETFMGLIPPELFIAWASKLNRPWLYLMSLAFLSYFGGLLSYFIGKSITRIPRVHNYLQYKMQKQLKNSKKWGGLLIVAGALLPLPFSISCIAAGIIDFKFRGVVMFGSLRLLRFVIYGLVIFNVL
;
A
#
# COMPACT_ATOMS: atom_id res chain seq x y z
N MET A 1 34.13 -23.97 -42.87
CA MET A 1 34.09 -22.86 -41.90
C MET A 1 32.64 -22.43 -41.73
N LYS A 2 32.01 -22.70 -40.57
CA LYS A 2 30.65 -22.20 -40.26
C LYS A 2 30.79 -20.81 -39.65
N PRO A 3 30.07 -19.78 -40.13
CA PRO A 3 30.20 -18.45 -39.56
C PRO A 3 29.56 -18.43 -38.15
N SER A 4 30.35 -18.04 -37.16
CA SER A 4 29.89 -17.78 -35.80
C SER A 4 29.03 -16.51 -35.80
N LYS A 5 27.73 -16.66 -35.55
CA LYS A 5 26.82 -15.52 -35.34
C LYS A 5 27.27 -14.72 -34.12
N GLU A 6 27.83 -13.54 -34.34
CA GLU A 6 28.02 -12.53 -33.31
C GLU A 6 26.67 -12.17 -32.69
N ARG A 7 26.51 -12.47 -31.40
CA ARG A 7 25.35 -12.00 -30.62
C ARG A 7 25.55 -10.52 -30.33
N THR A 8 24.95 -9.66 -31.14
CA THR A 8 24.82 -8.24 -30.85
C THR A 8 24.11 -8.06 -29.51
N LYS A 9 24.87 -7.63 -28.48
CA LYS A 9 24.32 -7.26 -27.17
C LYS A 9 23.46 -6.02 -27.34
N SER A 10 22.17 -6.23 -27.62
CA SER A 10 21.18 -5.16 -27.66
C SER A 10 21.14 -4.44 -26.31
N SER A 11 21.67 -3.21 -26.28
CA SER A 11 21.61 -2.27 -25.15
C SER A 11 20.17 -1.80 -24.94
N LYS A 12 19.27 -2.70 -24.55
CA LYS A 12 17.92 -2.31 -24.12
C LYS A 12 18.03 -1.71 -22.72
N SER A 13 17.53 -0.48 -22.57
CA SER A 13 17.35 0.16 -21.25
C SER A 13 16.63 -0.79 -20.29
N ARG A 14 17.07 -0.82 -19.02
CA ARG A 14 16.54 -1.72 -17.97
C ARG A 14 15.00 -1.66 -17.86
N LEU A 15 14.41 -0.50 -18.11
CA LEU A 15 12.96 -0.28 -18.12
C LEU A 15 12.25 -1.02 -19.26
N ARG A 16 12.87 -1.04 -20.45
CA ARG A 16 12.32 -1.72 -21.64
C ARG A 16 12.38 -3.23 -21.47
N LEU A 17 13.43 -3.74 -20.82
CA LEU A 17 13.55 -5.16 -20.45
C LEU A 17 12.51 -5.56 -19.40
N LEU A 18 12.25 -4.71 -18.40
CA LEU A 18 11.19 -4.90 -17.41
C LEU A 18 9.81 -4.95 -18.04
N HIS A 19 9.45 -3.96 -18.87
CA HIS A 19 8.16 -3.93 -19.57
C HIS A 19 7.98 -5.16 -20.48
N GLN A 20 9.03 -5.53 -21.22
CA GLN A 20 9.03 -6.70 -22.08
C GLN A 20 8.83 -8.00 -21.27
N TYR A 21 9.57 -8.17 -20.17
CA TYR A 21 9.40 -9.29 -19.24
C TYR A 21 7.97 -9.36 -18.69
N TYR A 22 7.37 -8.20 -18.38
CA TYR A 22 6.04 -8.13 -17.80
C TYR A 22 4.90 -8.39 -18.80
N SER A 23 5.11 -8.02 -20.07
CA SER A 23 4.20 -8.37 -21.16
C SER A 23 4.22 -9.87 -21.44
N TYR A 24 5.40 -10.49 -21.56
CA TYR A 24 5.54 -11.93 -21.84
C TYR A 24 5.04 -12.83 -20.72
N THR A 25 5.07 -12.36 -19.46
CA THR A 25 4.59 -13.13 -18.31
C THR A 25 3.06 -13.08 -18.15
N GLY A 26 2.34 -12.37 -19.04
CA GLY A 26 0.88 -12.29 -19.02
C GLY A 26 0.33 -11.48 -17.85
N PHE A 27 1.12 -10.56 -17.30
CA PHE A 27 0.75 -9.79 -16.11
C PHE A 27 -0.46 -8.91 -16.33
N TYR A 28 -0.47 -8.15 -17.43
CA TYR A 28 -1.53 -7.20 -17.70
C TYR A 28 -2.89 -7.89 -17.83
N SER A 29 -2.94 -9.07 -18.47
CA SER A 29 -4.17 -9.85 -18.59
C SER A 29 -4.57 -10.52 -17.26
N PHE A 30 -3.61 -10.94 -16.43
CA PHE A 30 -3.86 -11.45 -15.08
C PHE A 30 -4.41 -10.37 -14.13
N VAL A 31 -3.76 -9.20 -14.10
CA VAL A 31 -4.17 -8.05 -13.29
C VAL A 31 -5.53 -7.55 -13.74
N GLY A 32 -5.74 -7.35 -15.03
CA GLY A 32 -7.04 -6.92 -15.57
C GLY A 32 -8.17 -7.86 -15.16
N LYS A 33 -8.00 -9.18 -15.35
CA LYS A 33 -9.00 -10.18 -14.93
C LYS A 33 -9.21 -10.23 -13.42
N SER A 34 -8.17 -10.01 -12.62
CA SER A 34 -8.26 -10.01 -11.16
C SER A 34 -8.96 -8.76 -10.64
N ILE A 35 -8.65 -7.59 -11.19
CA ILE A 35 -9.32 -6.33 -10.91
C ILE A 35 -10.80 -6.45 -11.28
N LEU A 36 -11.14 -6.98 -12.45
CA LEU A 36 -12.53 -7.13 -12.89
C LEU A 36 -13.34 -8.03 -11.95
N LYS A 37 -12.73 -9.09 -11.41
CA LYS A 37 -13.35 -9.98 -10.40
C LYS A 37 -13.43 -9.34 -9.01
N ALA A 38 -12.48 -8.48 -8.66
CA ALA A 38 -12.47 -7.75 -7.40
C ALA A 38 -13.43 -6.55 -7.42
N LEU A 39 -13.73 -6.02 -8.61
CA LEU A 39 -14.58 -4.85 -8.86
C LEU A 39 -15.92 -4.86 -8.11
N PRO A 40 -16.74 -5.94 -8.14
CA PRO A 40 -17.98 -5.97 -7.36
C PRO A 40 -17.76 -5.83 -5.85
N TYR A 41 -16.69 -6.42 -5.31
CA TYR A 41 -16.35 -6.28 -3.88
C TYR A 41 -15.84 -4.88 -3.55
N ILE A 42 -15.04 -4.27 -4.44
CA ILE A 42 -14.58 -2.89 -4.29
C ILE A 42 -15.77 -1.93 -4.32
N ILE A 43 -16.68 -2.09 -5.27
CA ILE A 43 -17.92 -1.29 -5.34
C ILE A 43 -18.75 -1.46 -4.08
N LEU A 44 -18.93 -2.69 -3.58
CA LEU A 44 -19.68 -2.94 -2.35
C LEU A 44 -19.07 -2.20 -1.16
N ILE A 45 -17.75 -2.24 -1.00
CA ILE A 45 -17.04 -1.52 0.06
C ILE A 45 -17.20 0.00 -0.11
N VAL A 46 -17.02 0.52 -1.33
CA VAL A 46 -17.16 1.96 -1.62
C VAL A 46 -18.57 2.45 -1.34
N VAL A 47 -19.59 1.69 -1.77
CA VAL A 47 -21.01 2.01 -1.49
C VAL A 47 -21.29 1.94 0.00
N GLY A 48 -20.77 0.93 0.70
CA GLY A 48 -20.90 0.83 2.16
C GLY A 48 -20.30 2.04 2.88
N VAL A 49 -19.08 2.45 2.50
CA VAL A 49 -18.43 3.64 3.04
C VAL A 49 -19.20 4.91 2.68
N TYR A 50 -19.71 5.03 1.45
CA TYR A 50 -20.51 6.18 1.01
C TYR A 50 -21.80 6.33 1.82
N VAL A 51 -22.53 5.22 2.04
CA VAL A 51 -23.75 5.20 2.86
C VAL A 51 -23.42 5.59 4.30
N LEU A 52 -22.39 4.99 4.90
CA LEU A 52 -21.95 5.36 6.25
C LEU A 52 -21.55 6.83 6.34
N ASN A 53 -20.85 7.36 5.32
CA ASN A 53 -20.49 8.77 5.25
C ASN A 53 -21.73 9.68 5.17
N SER A 54 -22.78 9.26 4.45
CA SER A 54 -24.03 10.01 4.37
C SER A 54 -24.79 10.09 5.69
N PHE A 55 -24.66 9.08 6.57
CA PHE A 55 -25.34 9.07 7.88
C PHE A 55 -24.48 9.70 9.00
N PHE A 56 -23.16 9.52 8.98
CA PHE A 56 -22.28 9.85 10.10
C PHE A 56 -21.27 10.97 9.81
N ASN A 57 -21.22 11.55 8.60
CA ASN A 57 -20.23 12.55 8.17
C ASN A 57 -18.82 12.22 8.68
N ILE A 58 -18.17 11.23 8.08
CA ILE A 58 -16.88 10.68 8.56
C ILE A 58 -15.84 11.79 8.72
N ASN A 59 -15.83 12.77 7.81
CA ASN A 59 -14.92 13.92 7.90
C ASN A 59 -15.15 14.76 9.16
N GLU A 60 -16.40 15.08 9.50
CA GLU A 60 -16.72 15.85 10.72
C GLU A 60 -16.39 15.05 11.98
N ALA A 61 -16.68 13.75 11.98
CA ALA A 61 -16.34 12.86 13.09
C ALA A 61 -14.82 12.81 13.32
N LEU A 62 -14.03 12.73 12.25
CA LEU A 62 -12.56 12.75 12.34
C LEU A 62 -12.03 14.10 12.80
N VAL A 63 -12.60 15.23 12.34
CA VAL A 63 -12.22 16.56 12.82
C VAL A 63 -12.51 16.71 14.31
N ARG A 64 -13.72 16.35 14.76
CA ARG A 64 -14.09 16.36 16.19
C ARG A 64 -13.18 15.47 17.01
N LEU A 65 -12.80 14.29 16.50
CA LEU A 65 -11.84 13.40 17.15
C LEU A 65 -10.47 14.08 17.31
N THR A 66 -9.99 14.79 16.29
CA THR A 66 -8.71 15.52 16.35
C THR A 66 -8.73 16.75 17.26
N GLU A 67 -9.90 17.33 17.52
CA GLU A 67 -10.09 18.48 18.42
C GLU A 67 -10.31 18.07 19.87
N THR A 68 -10.95 16.92 20.10
CA THR A 68 -11.27 16.42 21.45
C THR A 68 -10.17 15.58 22.07
N LEU A 69 -9.42 14.83 21.25
CA LEU A 69 -8.34 13.99 21.75
C LEU A 69 -7.05 14.78 21.96
N PRO A 70 -6.27 14.44 22.99
CA PRO A 70 -4.90 14.94 23.11
C PRO A 70 -4.02 14.40 21.97
N ILE A 71 -2.90 15.07 21.72
CA ILE A 71 -1.98 14.78 20.60
C ILE A 71 -1.61 13.30 20.50
N TYR A 72 -1.29 12.64 21.62
CA TYR A 72 -0.95 11.22 21.63
C TYR A 72 -2.14 10.33 21.23
N GLY A 73 -3.37 10.71 21.59
CA GLY A 73 -4.59 9.98 21.24
C GLY A 73 -4.84 9.98 19.73
N VAL A 74 -4.63 11.13 19.09
CA VAL A 74 -4.72 11.26 17.62
C VAL A 74 -3.67 10.39 16.93
N LEU A 75 -2.42 10.40 17.41
CA LEU A 75 -1.34 9.59 16.84
C LEU A 75 -1.59 8.09 16.99
N ILE A 76 -2.09 7.63 18.15
CA ILE A 76 -2.45 6.22 18.39
C ILE A 76 -3.62 5.82 17.50
N PHE A 77 -4.68 6.63 17.42
CA PHE A 77 -5.82 6.37 16.56
C PHE A 77 -5.39 6.23 15.10
N PHE A 78 -4.58 7.17 14.62
CA PHE A 78 -3.99 7.12 13.28
C PHE A 78 -3.19 5.83 13.06
N PHE A 79 -2.28 5.49 13.99
CA PHE A 79 -1.43 4.31 13.87
C PHE A 79 -2.21 2.99 13.83
N VAL A 80 -3.21 2.85 14.71
CA VAL A 80 -4.08 1.66 14.76
C VAL A 80 -4.89 1.56 13.46
N SER A 81 -5.55 2.65 13.06
CA SER A 81 -6.34 2.68 11.82
C SER A 81 -5.49 2.33 10.60
N GLU A 82 -4.28 2.91 10.52
CA GLU A 82 -3.35 2.63 9.46
C GLU A 82 -2.95 1.15 9.46
N THR A 83 -2.60 0.57 10.61
CA THR A 83 -2.14 -0.83 10.71
C THR A 83 -3.20 -1.84 10.23
N PHE A 84 -4.49 -1.59 10.49
CA PHE A 84 -5.56 -2.54 10.16
C PHE A 84 -6.24 -2.27 8.81
N MET A 85 -6.63 -1.02 8.55
CA MET A 85 -7.44 -0.66 7.38
C MET A 85 -6.67 0.18 6.37
N GLY A 86 -5.94 1.20 6.83
CA GLY A 86 -5.30 2.18 5.94
C GLY A 86 -6.29 2.93 5.03
N LEU A 87 -7.59 2.94 5.39
CA LEU A 87 -8.66 3.57 4.62
C LEU A 87 -8.85 5.05 4.96
N ILE A 88 -8.39 5.48 6.14
CA ILE A 88 -8.56 6.88 6.54
C ILE A 88 -7.57 7.74 5.74
N PRO A 89 -8.03 8.82 5.09
CA PRO A 89 -7.16 9.71 4.34
C PRO A 89 -6.05 10.30 5.23
N PRO A 90 -4.76 10.02 4.97
CA PRO A 90 -3.67 10.61 5.74
C PRO A 90 -3.62 12.14 5.64
N GLU A 91 -4.22 12.70 4.59
CA GLU A 91 -4.31 14.14 4.32
C GLU A 91 -5.01 14.89 5.48
N LEU A 92 -6.02 14.29 6.12
CA LEU A 92 -6.70 14.88 7.28
C LEU A 92 -5.76 15.04 8.48
N PHE A 93 -4.92 14.03 8.73
CA PHE A 93 -3.94 14.07 9.83
C PHE A 93 -2.77 15.01 9.51
N ILE A 94 -2.40 15.16 8.23
CA ILE A 94 -1.40 16.14 7.81
C ILE A 94 -1.92 17.57 8.00
N ALA A 95 -3.19 17.82 7.64
CA ALA A 95 -3.84 19.11 7.90
C ALA A 95 -4.04 19.39 9.40
N TRP A 96 -4.27 18.38 10.22
CA TRP A 96 -4.26 18.54 11.68
C TRP A 96 -2.85 18.89 12.19
N ALA A 97 -1.80 18.23 11.67
CA ALA A 97 -0.42 18.50 12.06
C ALA A 97 0.02 19.93 11.72
N SER A 98 -0.51 20.56 10.65
CA SER A 98 -0.20 21.96 10.31
C SER A 98 -0.67 22.96 11.36
N LYS A 99 -1.70 22.63 12.15
CA LYS A 99 -2.26 23.50 13.19
C LYS A 99 -1.47 23.47 14.51
N LEU A 100 -0.46 22.61 14.63
CA LEU A 100 0.34 22.44 15.86
C LEU A 100 1.58 23.34 15.86
N ASN A 101 2.10 23.66 17.05
CA ASN A 101 3.29 24.52 17.24
C ASN A 101 4.55 24.06 16.47
N ARG A 102 4.67 22.78 16.13
CA ARG A 102 5.83 22.20 15.42
C ARG A 102 5.38 21.24 14.32
N PRO A 103 4.85 21.76 13.19
CA PRO A 103 4.11 20.95 12.20
C PRO A 103 4.99 19.89 11.52
N TRP A 104 6.25 20.24 11.22
CA TRP A 104 7.22 19.31 10.62
C TRP A 104 7.56 18.11 11.50
N LEU A 105 7.62 18.27 12.82
CA LEU A 105 7.89 17.17 13.74
C LEU A 105 6.72 16.18 13.80
N TYR A 106 5.49 16.69 13.83
CA TYR A 106 4.30 15.85 13.83
C TYR A 106 4.08 15.16 12.48
N LEU A 107 4.37 15.84 11.37
CA LEU A 107 4.36 15.23 10.05
C LEU A 107 5.37 14.09 9.94
N MET A 108 6.60 14.29 10.41
CA MET A 108 7.62 13.24 10.43
C MET A 108 7.15 12.07 11.28
N SER A 109 6.58 12.33 12.46
CA SER A 109 6.03 11.30 13.35
C SER A 109 4.90 10.51 12.69
N LEU A 110 3.95 11.18 12.03
CA LEU A 110 2.87 10.55 11.26
C LEU A 110 3.43 9.69 10.13
N ALA A 111 4.41 10.19 9.38
CA ALA A 111 5.04 9.44 8.29
C ALA A 111 5.69 8.15 8.80
N PHE A 112 6.43 8.22 9.91
CA PHE A 112 7.03 7.03 10.54
C PHE A 112 5.98 6.07 11.08
N LEU A 113 4.98 6.55 11.81
CA LEU A 113 3.87 5.71 12.29
C LEU A 113 3.19 5.00 11.13
N SER A 114 2.97 5.71 10.02
CA SER A 114 2.32 5.15 8.84
C SER A 114 3.17 4.09 8.12
N TYR A 115 4.48 4.31 8.08
CA TYR A 115 5.45 3.34 7.56
C TYR A 115 5.54 2.09 8.44
N PHE A 116 5.69 2.25 9.76
CA PHE A 116 5.73 1.15 10.72
C PHE A 116 4.42 0.39 10.78
N GLY A 117 3.28 1.08 10.69
CA GLY A 117 1.96 0.47 10.62
C GLY A 117 1.88 -0.52 9.47
N GLY A 118 2.28 -0.12 8.26
CA GLY A 118 2.33 -1.04 7.12
C GLY A 118 3.34 -2.20 7.28
N LEU A 119 4.49 -1.98 7.93
CA LEU A 119 5.41 -3.08 8.25
C LEU A 119 4.78 -4.08 9.22
N LEU A 120 4.03 -3.64 10.22
CA LEU A 120 3.25 -4.52 11.10
C LEU A 120 2.17 -5.25 10.31
N SER A 121 1.46 -4.57 9.40
CA SER A 121 0.47 -5.19 8.52
C SER A 121 1.07 -6.31 7.66
N TYR A 122 2.34 -6.19 7.23
CA TYR A 122 3.06 -7.29 6.57
C TYR A 122 3.22 -8.51 7.48
N PHE A 123 3.60 -8.32 8.75
CA PHE A 123 3.70 -9.42 9.72
C PHE A 123 2.34 -10.04 10.04
N ILE A 124 1.27 -9.24 10.08
CA ILE A 124 -0.11 -9.73 10.19
C ILE A 124 -0.43 -10.64 9.00
N GLY A 125 -0.18 -10.17 7.77
CA GLY A 125 -0.38 -10.95 6.54
C GLY A 125 0.41 -12.26 6.54
N LYS A 126 1.67 -12.22 6.99
CA LYS A 126 2.51 -13.42 7.12
C LYS A 126 1.98 -14.39 8.19
N SER A 127 1.49 -13.87 9.31
CA SER A 127 0.92 -14.68 10.39
C SER A 127 -0.36 -15.39 9.95
N ILE A 128 -1.19 -14.74 9.13
CA ILE A 128 -2.39 -15.35 8.54
C ILE A 128 -2.04 -16.60 7.72
N THR A 129 -0.89 -16.64 7.03
CA THR A 129 -0.46 -17.82 6.26
C THR A 129 -0.03 -19.02 7.11
N ARG A 130 0.23 -18.83 8.42
CA ARG A 130 0.54 -19.92 9.35
C ARG A 130 -0.71 -20.70 9.76
N ILE A 131 -1.89 -20.14 9.53
CA ILE A 131 -3.16 -20.80 9.83
C ILE A 131 -3.35 -21.98 8.86
N PRO A 132 -3.50 -23.24 9.32
CA PRO A 132 -3.52 -24.42 8.46
C PRO A 132 -4.57 -24.37 7.35
N ARG A 133 -5.76 -23.83 7.65
CA ARG A 133 -6.85 -23.66 6.66
C ARG A 133 -6.47 -22.72 5.53
N VAL A 134 -5.86 -21.58 5.87
CA VAL A 134 -5.42 -20.59 4.90
C VAL A 134 -4.22 -21.11 4.11
N HIS A 135 -3.26 -21.74 4.79
CA HIS A 135 -2.10 -22.36 4.16
C HIS A 135 -2.52 -23.40 3.11
N ASN A 136 -3.43 -24.31 3.47
CA ASN A 136 -3.93 -25.34 2.55
C ASN A 136 -4.70 -24.72 1.38
N TYR A 137 -5.54 -23.72 1.61
CA TYR A 137 -6.23 -23.01 0.53
C TYR A 137 -5.25 -22.35 -0.45
N LEU A 138 -4.23 -21.69 0.09
CA LEU A 138 -3.20 -21.01 -0.69
C LEU A 138 -2.37 -22.02 -1.51
N GLN A 139 -1.95 -23.13 -0.91
CA GLN A 139 -1.12 -24.16 -1.54
C GLN A 139 -1.88 -25.02 -2.56
N TYR A 140 -3.14 -25.37 -2.32
CA TYR A 140 -3.89 -26.24 -3.22
C TYR A 140 -4.65 -25.47 -4.30
N LYS A 141 -5.26 -24.32 -3.96
CA LYS A 141 -6.14 -23.58 -4.90
C LYS A 141 -5.46 -22.39 -5.56
N MET A 142 -4.49 -21.76 -4.89
CA MET A 142 -3.90 -20.48 -5.35
C MET A 142 -2.40 -20.55 -5.67
N GLN A 143 -1.76 -21.72 -5.63
CA GLN A 143 -0.31 -21.87 -5.81
C GLN A 143 0.24 -21.18 -7.07
N LYS A 144 -0.45 -21.37 -8.20
CA LYS A 144 -0.06 -20.78 -9.49
C LYS A 144 -0.19 -19.25 -9.48
N GLN A 145 -1.25 -18.73 -8.84
CA GLN A 145 -1.46 -17.29 -8.69
C GLN A 145 -0.47 -16.67 -7.70
N LEU A 146 -0.15 -17.35 -6.60
CA LEU A 146 0.85 -16.92 -5.60
C LEU A 146 2.26 -16.88 -6.17
N LYS A 147 2.67 -17.92 -6.91
CA LYS A 147 4.01 -17.97 -7.53
C LYS A 147 4.21 -16.87 -8.56
N ASN A 148 3.14 -16.52 -9.30
CA ASN A 148 3.16 -15.37 -10.18
C ASN A 148 3.16 -14.06 -9.37
N SER A 149 2.27 -13.90 -8.40
CA SER A 149 2.14 -12.70 -7.55
C SER A 149 3.41 -12.37 -6.76
N LYS A 150 4.18 -13.37 -6.31
CA LYS A 150 5.51 -13.19 -5.69
C LYS A 150 6.47 -12.38 -6.56
N LYS A 151 6.38 -12.51 -7.90
CA LYS A 151 7.21 -11.73 -8.84
C LYS A 151 6.80 -10.26 -8.90
N TRP A 152 5.54 -9.97 -8.60
CA TRP A 152 4.89 -8.65 -8.69
C TRP A 152 4.76 -7.94 -7.35
N GLY A 153 5.09 -8.62 -6.24
CA GLY A 153 4.92 -8.11 -4.89
C GLY A 153 5.55 -6.73 -4.68
N GLY A 154 6.72 -6.50 -5.25
CA GLY A 154 7.36 -5.17 -5.21
C GLY A 154 6.52 -4.07 -5.86
N LEU A 155 5.92 -4.34 -7.02
CA LEU A 155 5.08 -3.38 -7.73
C LEU A 155 3.77 -3.08 -6.97
N LEU A 156 3.19 -4.09 -6.31
CA LEU A 156 2.01 -3.91 -5.46
C LEU A 156 2.30 -3.00 -4.25
N ILE A 157 3.49 -3.13 -3.65
CA ILE A 157 3.92 -2.30 -2.53
C ILE A 157 4.19 -0.87 -2.99
N VAL A 158 4.90 -0.69 -4.11
CA VAL A 158 5.14 0.64 -4.71
C VAL A 158 3.82 1.33 -5.04
N ALA A 159 2.87 0.61 -5.66
CA ALA A 159 1.55 1.12 -5.96
C ALA A 159 0.82 1.57 -4.69
N GLY A 160 0.80 0.75 -3.63
CA GLY A 160 0.20 1.12 -2.35
C GLY A 160 0.91 2.27 -1.63
N ALA A 161 2.22 2.44 -1.83
CA ALA A 161 3.00 3.47 -1.15
C ALA A 161 2.84 4.86 -1.79
N LEU A 162 2.70 4.91 -3.12
CA LEU A 162 2.63 6.15 -3.88
C LEU A 162 1.20 6.57 -4.23
N LEU A 163 0.33 5.63 -4.59
CA LEU A 163 -1.05 5.94 -4.97
C LEU A 163 -1.88 6.24 -3.71
N PRO A 164 -3.04 6.92 -3.86
CA PRO A 164 -4.05 7.04 -2.81
C PRO A 164 -4.78 5.69 -2.57
N LEU A 165 -4.00 4.61 -2.46
CA LEU A 165 -4.45 3.27 -2.13
C LEU A 165 -4.03 2.96 -0.69
N PRO A 166 -4.79 2.10 0.01
CA PRO A 166 -4.47 1.69 1.37
C PRO A 166 -3.19 0.85 1.40
N PHE A 167 -2.08 1.48 1.79
CA PHE A 167 -0.74 0.85 1.84
C PHE A 167 -0.70 -0.39 2.71
N SER A 168 -1.42 -0.41 3.82
CA SER A 168 -1.47 -1.53 4.76
C SER A 168 -2.09 -2.77 4.14
N ILE A 169 -3.08 -2.62 3.26
CA ILE A 169 -3.65 -3.74 2.50
C ILE A 169 -2.61 -4.29 1.52
N SER A 170 -1.84 -3.42 0.84
CA SER A 170 -0.73 -3.86 0.00
C SER A 170 0.35 -4.60 0.79
N CYS A 171 0.64 -4.17 2.02
CA CYS A 171 1.60 -4.86 2.90
C CYS A 171 1.08 -6.20 3.43
N ILE A 172 -0.20 -6.29 3.81
CA ILE A 172 -0.86 -7.56 4.17
C ILE A 172 -0.79 -8.53 3.00
N ALA A 173 -1.14 -8.07 1.80
CA ALA A 173 -1.06 -8.87 0.59
C ALA A 173 0.39 -9.35 0.34
N ALA A 174 1.37 -8.46 0.51
CA ALA A 174 2.79 -8.82 0.42
C ALA A 174 3.22 -9.86 1.47
N GLY A 175 2.65 -9.82 2.67
CA GLY A 175 2.85 -10.82 3.73
C GLY A 175 2.23 -12.17 3.38
N ILE A 176 1.01 -12.16 2.84
CA ILE A 176 0.28 -13.37 2.41
C ILE A 176 1.01 -14.09 1.27
N ILE A 177 1.54 -13.33 0.32
CA ILE A 177 2.34 -13.90 -0.77
C ILE A 177 3.77 -14.20 -0.33
N ASP A 178 4.15 -14.04 0.94
CA ASP A 178 5.50 -14.26 1.47
C ASP A 178 6.59 -13.56 0.61
N PHE A 179 6.37 -12.28 0.33
CA PHE A 179 7.35 -11.43 -0.35
C PHE A 179 8.53 -11.13 0.58
N LYS A 180 9.73 -10.95 0.01
CA LYS A 180 10.95 -10.69 0.80
C LYS A 180 10.80 -9.40 1.60
N PHE A 181 10.92 -9.48 2.93
CA PHE A 181 10.78 -8.34 3.85
C PHE A 181 11.68 -7.14 3.45
N ARG A 182 12.91 -7.40 3.02
CA ARG A 182 13.82 -6.35 2.53
C ARG A 182 13.23 -5.52 1.38
N GLY A 183 12.45 -6.14 0.50
CA GLY A 183 11.74 -5.43 -0.56
C GLY A 183 10.58 -4.60 -0.02
N VAL A 184 9.86 -5.09 0.99
CA VAL A 184 8.79 -4.32 1.67
C VAL A 184 9.36 -3.07 2.33
N VAL A 185 10.47 -3.21 3.05
CA VAL A 185 11.17 -2.09 3.71
C VAL A 185 11.60 -1.05 2.68
N MET A 186 12.21 -1.48 1.57
CA MET A 186 12.76 -0.59 0.54
C MET A 186 11.67 0.08 -0.32
N PHE A 187 10.65 -0.65 -0.75
CA PHE A 187 9.56 -0.06 -1.54
C PHE A 187 8.58 0.72 -0.67
N GLY A 188 8.38 0.30 0.58
CA GLY A 188 7.53 1.00 1.54
C GLY A 188 8.07 2.35 1.95
N SER A 189 9.39 2.59 1.88
CA SER A 189 9.96 3.89 2.23
C SER A 189 9.50 5.02 1.28
N LEU A 190 9.01 4.68 0.08
CA LEU A 190 8.35 5.63 -0.82
C LEU A 190 7.13 6.31 -0.17
N ARG A 191 6.55 5.68 0.86
CA ARG A 191 5.48 6.29 1.64
C ARG A 191 5.95 7.54 2.38
N LEU A 192 7.17 7.53 2.92
CA LEU A 192 7.75 8.70 3.57
C LEU A 192 7.85 9.87 2.58
N LEU A 193 8.24 9.57 1.34
CA LEU A 193 8.28 10.56 0.26
C LEU A 193 6.89 11.17 -0.01
N ARG A 194 5.83 10.34 -0.07
CA ARG A 194 4.44 10.83 -0.24
C ARG A 194 4.04 11.80 0.88
N PHE A 195 4.33 11.47 2.13
CA PHE A 195 4.04 12.35 3.27
C PHE A 195 4.80 13.68 3.20
N VAL A 196 6.07 13.66 2.78
CA VAL A 196 6.86 14.89 2.58
C VAL A 196 6.26 15.75 1.47
N ILE A 197 5.88 15.15 0.33
CA ILE A 197 5.25 15.88 -0.79
C ILE A 197 3.94 16.52 -0.34
N TYR A 198 3.07 15.78 0.34
CA TYR A 198 1.81 16.33 0.85
C TYR A 198 2.01 17.38 1.94
N GLY A 199 2.99 17.19 2.81
CA GLY A 199 3.41 18.19 3.79
C GLY A 199 3.82 19.50 3.14
N LEU A 200 4.68 19.43 2.13
CA LEU A 200 5.12 20.60 1.38
C LEU A 200 3.94 21.31 0.71
N VAL A 201 3.02 20.57 0.06
CA VAL A 201 1.85 21.17 -0.58
C VAL A 201 0.94 21.82 0.46
N ILE A 202 0.55 21.10 1.52
CA ILE A 202 -0.39 21.61 2.52
C ILE A 202 0.20 22.76 3.32
N PHE A 203 1.48 22.69 3.71
CA PHE A 203 2.12 23.73 4.54
C PHE A 203 2.56 24.97 3.74
N ASN A 204 2.69 24.90 2.41
CA ASN A 204 2.95 26.09 1.58
C ASN A 204 1.65 26.72 1.04
N VAL A 205 0.53 25.97 1.01
CA VAL A 205 -0.76 26.47 0.51
C VAL A 205 -1.61 27.10 1.64
N LEU A 206 -1.41 26.67 2.89
CA LEU A 206 -1.97 27.31 4.10
C LEU A 206 -1.03 28.37 4.66
#